data_AF-X1B9R0-F1
#
_entry.id   AF-X1B9R0-F1
#
_cell.length_a   1.000
_cell.length_b   1.000
_cell.length_c   1.000
_cell.angle_alpha   90.00
_cell.angle_beta   90.00
_cell.angle_gamma   90.00
#
_symmetry.space_group_name_H-M   'P 1'
#
loop_
_entity.id
_entity.type
_entity.pdbx_description
1 polymer ?
#
loop_
_entity_poly.entity_id
_entity_poly.type
_entity_poly.pdbx_seq_one_letter_code
_entity_poly.pdbx_strand_id
1 'polypeptide(L)'
;TDLISKQMEKIIMMLEALLQLSQQEQSLQQEPRYYHEFLQQWHFTAAQQQQLKNHLRKFEILHQQHNPYGFCETQTSTKGVLTFLSNKLDAAEF
;
A
#
# COMPACT_ATOMS: atom_id res chain seq x y z
N THR A 1 -33.69 7.54 26.07
CA THR A 1 -32.39 8.22 26.25
C THR A 1 -31.23 7.28 25.97
N ASP A 2 -31.24 6.06 26.51
CA ASP A 2 -30.18 5.05 26.35
C ASP A 2 -29.82 4.68 24.89
N LEU A 3 -30.82 4.61 23.99
CA LEU A 3 -30.59 4.30 22.57
C LEU A 3 -29.87 5.43 21.83
N ILE A 4 -30.18 6.69 22.14
CA ILE A 4 -29.58 7.86 21.50
C ILE A 4 -28.11 7.95 21.92
N SER A 5 -27.81 7.75 23.20
CA SER A 5 -26.44 7.71 23.73
C SER A 5 -25.60 6.61 23.06
N LYS A 6 -26.14 5.39 22.89
CA LYS A 6 -25.44 4.30 22.18
C LYS A 6 -25.17 4.60 20.71
N GLN A 7 -26.09 5.30 20.03
CA GLN A 7 -25.85 5.71 18.65
C GLN A 7 -24.80 6.83 18.57
N MET A 8 -24.80 7.75 19.52
CA MET A 8 -23.74 8.77 19.61
C MET A 8 -22.36 8.15 19.86
N GLU A 9 -22.25 7.16 20.75
CA GLU A 9 -20.99 6.42 20.97
C GLU A 9 -20.49 5.76 19.68
N LYS A 10 -21.38 5.10 18.92
CA LYS A 10 -21.00 4.49 17.63
C LYS A 10 -20.51 5.52 16.63
N ILE A 11 -21.16 6.68 16.56
CA ILE A 11 -20.75 7.78 15.68
C ILE A 11 -19.37 8.29 16.09
N ILE A 12 -19.11 8.46 17.39
CA ILE A 12 -17.81 8.90 17.91
C ILE A 12 -16.72 7.88 17.55
N MET A 13 -16.97 6.58 17.76
CA MET A 13 -16.03 5.53 17.36
C MET A 13 -15.73 5.52 15.85
N MET A 14 -16.75 5.75 15.01
CA MET A 14 -16.53 5.87 13.56
C MET A 14 -15.70 7.10 13.21
N LEU A 15 -15.96 8.25 13.85
CA LEU A 15 -15.19 9.47 13.62
C LEU A 15 -13.72 9.30 14.02
N GLU A 16 -13.45 8.64 15.15
CA GLU A 16 -12.08 8.34 15.59
C GLU A 16 -11.37 7.39 14.62
N ALA A 17 -12.05 6.34 14.14
CA ALA A 17 -11.49 5.43 13.16
C ALA A 17 -11.19 6.13 11.83
N LEU A 18 -12.09 7.01 11.37
CA LEU A 18 -11.89 7.82 10.17
C LEU A 18 -10.73 8.82 10.33
N LEU A 19 -10.59 9.42 11.51
CA LEU A 19 -9.48 10.32 11.82
C LEU A 19 -8.14 9.57 11.78
N GLN A 20 -8.06 8.38 12.36
CA GLN A 20 -6.88 7.53 12.29
C GLN A 20 -6.55 7.12 10.85
N LEU A 21 -7.56 6.73 10.08
CA LEU A 21 -7.38 6.40 8.66
C LEU A 21 -6.88 7.62 7.85
N SER A 22 -7.40 8.82 8.12
CA SER A 22 -6.95 10.04 7.47
C SER A 22 -5.49 10.39 7.80
N GLN A 23 -5.08 10.18 9.05
CA GLN A 23 -3.68 10.36 9.47
C GLN A 23 -2.75 9.34 8.81
N GLN A 24 -3.20 8.09 8.68
CA GLN A 24 -2.50 7.07 7.90
C GLN A 24 -2.44 7.43 6.41
N GLU A 25 -3.50 8.00 5.83
CA GLU A 25 -3.47 8.51 4.45
C GLU A 25 -2.47 9.66 4.26
N GLN A 26 -2.32 10.56 5.23
CA GLN A 26 -1.30 11.61 5.14
C GLN A 26 0.13 11.05 5.12
N SER A 27 0.36 9.91 5.79
CA SER A 27 1.62 9.18 5.67
C SER A 27 1.85 8.59 4.26
N LEU A 28 0.79 8.40 3.45
CA LEU A 28 0.88 8.04 2.03
C LEU A 28 1.42 9.17 1.17
N GLN A 29 1.81 10.34 1.68
CA GLN A 29 2.61 11.28 0.88
C GLN A 29 4.09 10.88 0.84
N GLN A 30 4.54 10.01 1.74
CA GLN A 30 5.92 9.54 1.77
C GLN A 30 6.18 8.55 0.63
N GLU A 31 7.45 8.44 0.23
CA GLU A 31 7.86 7.39 -0.70
C GLU A 31 7.73 6.02 -0.02
N PRO A 32 7.17 5.01 -0.72
CA PRO A 32 7.04 3.68 -0.16
C PRO A 32 8.42 3.10 0.14
N ARG A 33 8.52 2.26 1.16
CA ARG A 33 9.75 1.49 1.41
C ARG A 33 10.12 0.68 0.17
N TYR A 34 11.42 0.53 -0.04
CA TYR A 34 12.01 -0.15 -1.19
C TYR A 34 11.84 0.54 -2.55
N TYR A 35 11.12 1.68 -2.63
CA TYR A 35 10.88 2.36 -3.91
C TYR A 35 12.18 2.71 -4.64
N HIS A 36 13.18 3.22 -3.92
CA HIS A 36 14.47 3.58 -4.51
C HIS A 36 15.25 2.36 -5.00
N GLU A 37 15.20 1.25 -4.28
CA GLU A 37 15.84 0.00 -4.62
C GLU A 37 15.28 -0.56 -5.94
N PHE A 38 13.95 -0.47 -6.14
CA PHE A 38 13.35 -0.80 -7.43
C PHE A 38 13.85 0.11 -8.55
N LEU A 39 13.93 1.44 -8.33
CA LEU A 39 14.43 2.37 -9.35
C LEU A 39 15.91 2.16 -9.72
N GLN A 40 16.72 1.66 -8.78
CA GLN A 40 18.12 1.35 -9.03
C GLN A 40 18.28 0.10 -9.91
N GLN A 41 17.42 -0.90 -9.71
CA GLN A 41 17.53 -2.20 -10.37
C GLN A 41 16.83 -2.24 -11.73
N TRP A 42 15.71 -1.53 -11.90
CA TRP A 42 14.95 -1.51 -13.14
C TRP A 42 14.67 -0.08 -13.61
N HIS A 43 14.67 0.14 -14.91
CA HIS A 43 14.30 1.43 -15.49
C HIS A 43 12.79 1.52 -15.68
N PHE A 44 12.16 2.40 -14.90
CA PHE A 44 10.74 2.72 -14.97
C PHE A 44 10.53 4.09 -15.65
N THR A 45 9.59 4.17 -16.60
CA THR A 45 9.08 5.45 -17.09
C THR A 45 8.28 6.18 -16.02
N ALA A 46 8.04 7.47 -16.16
CA ALA A 46 7.27 8.25 -15.17
C ALA A 46 5.89 7.64 -14.84
N ALA A 47 5.19 7.12 -15.85
CA ALA A 47 3.91 6.44 -15.64
C ALA A 47 4.08 5.12 -14.85
N GLN A 48 5.12 4.35 -15.16
CA GLN A 48 5.42 3.09 -14.49
C GLN A 48 5.90 3.30 -13.05
N GLN A 49 6.61 4.40 -12.78
CA GLN A 49 6.99 4.82 -11.43
C GLN A 49 5.77 5.09 -10.56
N GLN A 50 4.76 5.76 -11.11
CA GLN A 50 3.51 5.98 -10.39
C GLN A 50 2.76 4.67 -10.11
N GLN A 51 2.74 3.74 -11.08
CA GLN A 51 2.18 2.40 -10.87
C GLN A 51 2.94 1.64 -9.78
N LEU A 52 4.27 1.68 -9.81
CA LEU A 52 5.12 1.06 -8.81
C LEU A 52 4.84 1.65 -7.42
N LYS A 53 4.78 2.98 -7.28
CA LYS A 53 4.44 3.63 -5.99
C LYS A 53 3.11 3.12 -5.45
N ASN A 54 2.09 3.04 -6.31
CA ASN A 54 0.77 2.55 -5.89
C ASN A 54 0.81 1.08 -5.45
N HIS A 55 1.53 0.22 -6.18
CA HIS A 55 1.66 -1.20 -5.84
C HIS A 55 2.42 -1.39 -4.52
N LEU A 56 3.54 -0.68 -4.33
CA LEU A 56 4.33 -0.78 -3.10
C LEU A 56 3.54 -0.29 -1.88
N ARG A 57 2.76 0.79 -2.00
CA ARG A 57 1.89 1.26 -0.89
C ARG A 57 0.85 0.23 -0.50
N LYS A 58 0.14 -0.33 -1.50
CA LYS A 58 -0.83 -1.39 -1.24
C LYS A 58 -0.16 -2.59 -0.59
N PHE A 59 1.05 -2.93 -1.04
CA PHE A 59 1.83 -4.01 -0.46
C PHE A 59 2.20 -3.75 1.00
N GLU A 60 2.67 -2.54 1.34
CA GLU A 60 3.00 -2.17 2.72
C GLU A 60 1.78 -2.24 3.64
N ILE A 61 0.60 -1.83 3.16
CA ILE A 61 -0.64 -1.88 3.93
C ILE A 61 -1.06 -3.34 4.18
N LEU A 62 -1.01 -4.19 3.15
CA LEU A 62 -1.46 -5.59 3.23
C LEU A 62 -0.43 -6.52 3.87
N HIS A 63 0.86 -6.20 3.75
CA HIS A 63 1.98 -7.07 4.13
C HIS A 63 3.09 -6.29 4.84
N GLN A 64 2.77 -5.70 5.99
CA GLN A 64 3.66 -4.83 6.77
C GLN A 64 5.04 -5.44 7.14
N GLN A 65 5.16 -6.77 7.14
CA GLN A 65 6.38 -7.48 7.55
C GLN A 65 7.18 -8.07 6.38
N HIS A 66 6.70 -7.96 5.14
CA HIS A 66 7.34 -8.60 3.99
C HIS A 66 8.11 -7.61 3.13
N ASN A 67 9.21 -8.07 2.53
CA ASN A 67 10.01 -7.26 1.61
C ASN A 67 9.58 -7.54 0.15
N PRO A 68 8.87 -6.61 -0.52
CA PRO A 68 8.41 -6.79 -1.91
C PRO A 68 9.58 -6.99 -2.90
N TYR A 69 10.76 -6.47 -2.59
CA TYR A 69 11.94 -6.53 -3.44
C TYR A 69 12.43 -7.96 -3.65
N GLY A 70 12.55 -8.74 -2.57
CA GLY A 70 13.03 -10.13 -2.63
C GLY A 70 12.15 -11.04 -3.48
N PHE A 71 10.84 -10.78 -3.56
CA PHE A 71 9.94 -11.54 -4.45
C PHE A 71 10.09 -11.15 -5.93
N CYS A 72 10.60 -9.95 -6.19
CA CYS A 72 10.77 -9.41 -7.54
C CYS A 72 12.18 -9.61 -8.09
N GLU A 73 13.14 -10.08 -7.30
CA GLU A 73 14.53 -10.29 -7.75
C GLU A 73 14.67 -11.20 -8.97
N THR A 74 13.76 -12.17 -9.12
CA THR A 74 13.76 -13.08 -10.28
C THR A 74 13.21 -12.44 -11.55
N GLN A 75 12.67 -11.22 -11.48
CA GLN A 75 12.08 -10.51 -12.62
C GLN A 75 13.15 -9.75 -13.38
N THR A 76 13.29 -10.05 -14.66
CA THR A 76 14.29 -9.43 -15.54
C THR A 76 13.81 -8.14 -16.21
N SER A 77 12.52 -7.80 -16.10
CA SER A 77 11.94 -6.65 -16.77
C SER A 77 10.99 -5.86 -15.88
N THR A 78 10.96 -4.54 -16.12
CA THR A 78 10.07 -3.58 -15.45
C THR A 78 8.59 -3.99 -15.53
N LYS A 79 8.16 -4.49 -16.69
CA LYS A 79 6.78 -4.98 -16.88
C LYS A 79 6.51 -6.24 -16.05
N GLY A 80 7.47 -7.17 -16.01
CA GLY A 80 7.39 -8.38 -15.19
C GLY A 80 7.25 -8.05 -13.70
N VAL A 81 8.04 -7.09 -13.20
CA VAL A 81 7.93 -6.57 -11.83
C VAL A 81 6.53 -6.01 -11.54
N LEU A 82 6.02 -5.11 -12.38
CA LEU A 82 4.71 -4.49 -12.15
C LEU A 82 3.57 -5.51 -12.20
N THR A 83 3.60 -6.44 -13.15
CA THR A 83 2.61 -7.52 -13.27
C THR A 83 2.69 -8.46 -12.08
N PHE A 84 3.88 -8.83 -11.63
CA PHE A 84 4.07 -9.69 -10.47
C PHE A 84 3.50 -9.05 -9.20
N LEU A 85 3.84 -7.78 -8.95
CA LEU A 85 3.30 -7.02 -7.83
C LEU A 85 1.77 -6.92 -7.90
N SER A 86 1.20 -6.63 -9.08
CA SER A 86 -0.26 -6.60 -9.26
C SER A 86 -0.90 -7.94 -8.91
N ASN A 87 -0.39 -9.04 -9.49
CA ASN A 87 -0.95 -10.37 -9.26
C ASN A 87 -0.87 -10.79 -7.79
N LYS A 88 0.21 -10.43 -7.10
CA LYS A 88 0.36 -10.70 -5.66
C LYS A 88 -0.63 -9.90 -4.80
N LEU A 89 -0.93 -8.66 -5.19
CA LEU A 89 -1.92 -7.83 -4.52
C LEU A 89 -3.36 -8.32 -4.79
N ASP A 90 -3.63 -8.79 -6.00
CA ASP A 90 -4.96 -9.27 -6.41
C ASP A 90 -5.27 -10.67 -5.83
N ALA A 91 -4.25 -11.51 -5.61
CA ALA A 91 -4.43 -12.85 -5.08
C ALA A 91 -4.69 -12.90 -3.57
N ALA A 92 -4.37 -11.85 -2.81
CA ALA A 92 -4.46 -11.80 -1.34
C ALA A 92 -3.85 -13.02 -0.58
N GLU A 93 -3.03 -13.84 -1.25
CA GLU A 93 -2.42 -15.05 -0.70
C GLU A 93 -0.90 -14.87 -0.59
N PHE A 94 -0.43 -14.91 0.66
CA PHE A 94 0.97 -15.11 1.04
C PHE A 94 1.05 -16.24 2.06
#